data_AF-A0A0C9YXF0-F1
#
_entry.id   AF-A0A0C9YXF0-F1
#
_cell.length_a   1.000
_cell.length_b   1.000
_cell.length_c   1.000
_cell.angle_alpha   90.00
_cell.angle_beta   90.00
_cell.angle_gamma   90.00
#
_symmetry.space_group_name_H-M   'P 1'
#
loop_
_entity.id
_entity.type
_entity.pdbx_description
1 polymer ?
#
loop_
_entity_poly.entity_id
_entity_poly.type
_entity_poly.pdbx_seq_one_letter_code
_entity_poly.pdbx_strand_id
1 'polypeptide(L)'
;PNGTQPEPCQPKPPNDWSPYCSHLEFELADFIYMHNQISVVNLNILLELWAASTASICSLVEAGGYPIFGSYKEMYQMINNTCIGNIKWESFTVRYTGDVVADPAPWMNDEYDVWF
;
A
#
# COMPACT_ATOMS: atom_id res chain seq x y z
N PRO A 1 31.16 13.29 14.89
CA PRO A 1 29.73 12.98 15.09
C PRO A 1 29.59 11.58 15.72
N ASN A 2 29.25 11.52 17.01
CA ASN A 2 29.07 10.25 17.71
C ASN A 2 27.85 9.51 17.14
N GLY A 3 28.07 8.31 16.60
CA GLY A 3 27.01 7.41 16.20
C GLY A 3 26.34 6.81 17.43
N THR A 4 25.17 7.33 17.79
CA THR A 4 24.32 6.70 18.80
C THR A 4 23.78 5.39 18.22
N GLN A 5 24.06 4.28 18.89
CA GLN A 5 23.52 2.96 18.53
C GLN A 5 21.99 3.02 18.53
N PRO A 6 21.29 2.49 17.51
CA PRO A 6 19.82 2.43 17.51
C PRO A 6 19.34 1.72 18.78
N GLU A 7 18.32 2.28 19.44
CA GLU A 7 17.70 1.62 20.58
C GLU A 7 17.23 0.21 20.17
N PRO A 8 17.42 -0.81 21.03
CA PRO A 8 16.87 -2.13 20.77
C PRO A 8 15.36 -1.99 20.55
N CYS A 9 14.87 -2.39 19.37
CA CYS A 9 13.43 -2.43 19.11
C CYS A 9 12.76 -3.23 20.24
N GLN A 10 11.93 -2.54 21.02
CA GLN A 10 11.09 -3.17 22.03
C GLN A 10 10.28 -4.26 21.33
N PRO A 11 10.09 -5.45 21.94
CA PRO A 11 9.26 -6.48 21.36
C PRO A 11 7.85 -5.92 21.16
N LYS A 12 7.45 -5.73 19.90
CA LYS A 12 6.08 -5.31 19.59
C LYS A 12 5.13 -6.39 20.12
N PRO A 13 4.02 -6.01 20.78
CA PRO A 13 2.99 -6.96 21.17
C PRO A 13 2.59 -7.82 19.96
N PRO A 14 2.28 -9.11 20.15
CA PRO A 14 1.90 -9.99 19.04
C PRO A 14 0.62 -9.57 18.30
N ASN A 15 -0.10 -8.57 18.80
CA ASN A 15 -1.29 -7.99 18.18
C ASN A 15 -1.13 -6.48 17.88
N ASP A 16 0.10 -5.98 17.86
CA ASP A 16 0.42 -4.60 17.49
C ASP A 16 0.57 -4.52 15.97
N TRP A 17 -0.55 -4.25 15.30
CA TRP A 17 -0.63 -4.06 13.85
C TRP A 17 -0.33 -2.63 13.43
N SER A 18 0.17 -1.79 14.34
CA SER A 18 0.45 -0.37 14.06
C SER A 18 1.34 -0.19 12.82
N PRO A 19 0.97 0.72 11.89
CA PRO A 19 -0.04 1.76 12.06
C PRO A 19 -1.49 1.34 11.71
N TYR A 20 -1.71 0.11 11.26
CA TYR A 20 -3.03 -0.40 10.90
C TYR A 20 -3.88 -0.68 12.14
N CYS A 21 -5.18 -0.44 12.04
CA CYS A 21 -6.13 -0.69 13.13
C CYS A 21 -6.44 -2.19 13.28
N SER A 22 -6.12 -3.02 12.29
CA SER A 22 -6.30 -4.47 12.36
C SER A 22 -5.40 -5.25 11.39
N HIS A 23 -5.26 -6.56 11.63
CA HIS A 23 -4.62 -7.48 10.70
C HIS A 23 -5.27 -7.47 9.30
N LEU A 24 -6.61 -7.38 9.26
CA LEU A 24 -7.36 -7.37 8.01
C LEU A 24 -7.02 -6.15 7.14
N GLU A 25 -6.83 -5.00 7.78
CA GLU A 25 -6.45 -3.76 7.11
C GLU A 25 -5.04 -3.85 6.52
N PHE A 26 -4.11 -4.48 7.24
CA PHE A 26 -2.78 -4.79 6.74
C PHE A 26 -2.84 -5.73 5.52
N GLU A 27 -3.56 -6.86 5.62
CA GLU A 27 -3.67 -7.82 4.50
C GLU A 27 -4.31 -7.20 3.26
N LEU A 28 -5.31 -6.33 3.44
CA LEU A 28 -5.94 -5.62 2.33
C LEU A 28 -4.95 -4.66 1.65
N ALA A 29 -4.19 -3.89 2.45
CA ALA A 29 -3.17 -3.00 1.93
C ALA A 29 -2.08 -3.76 1.18
N ASP A 30 -1.60 -4.88 1.75
CA ASP A 30 -0.61 -5.76 1.12
C ASP A 30 -1.12 -6.35 -0.21
N PHE A 31 -2.34 -6.88 -0.24
CA PHE A 31 -2.94 -7.43 -1.45
C PHE A 31 -3.08 -6.37 -2.56
N ILE A 32 -3.60 -5.20 -2.21
CA ILE A 32 -3.79 -4.08 -3.13
C ILE A 32 -2.44 -3.62 -3.69
N TYR A 33 -1.42 -3.53 -2.83
CA TYR A 33 -0.16 -2.90 -3.14
C TYR A 33 0.85 -3.87 -3.80
N MET A 34 1.07 -5.05 -3.20
CA MET A 34 2.04 -6.03 -3.69
C MET A 34 1.51 -6.85 -4.87
N HIS A 35 0.21 -7.18 -4.87
CA HIS A 35 -0.32 -8.19 -5.80
C HIS A 35 -1.18 -7.60 -6.91
N ASN A 36 -1.99 -6.59 -6.63
CA ASN A 36 -2.95 -6.06 -7.60
C ASN A 36 -2.47 -4.79 -8.32
N GLN A 37 -1.64 -3.97 -7.67
CA GLN A 37 -1.17 -2.66 -8.16
C GLN A 37 -2.32 -1.82 -8.75
N ILE A 38 -3.48 -1.85 -8.09
CA ILE A 38 -4.69 -1.17 -8.53
C ILE A 38 -4.46 0.35 -8.61
N SER A 39 -4.99 0.99 -9.65
CA SER A 39 -4.88 2.44 -9.78
C SER A 39 -5.62 3.17 -8.65
N VAL A 40 -5.13 4.34 -8.26
CA VAL A 40 -5.74 5.21 -7.23
C VAL A 40 -7.24 5.44 -7.51
N VAL A 41 -7.59 5.67 -8.77
CA VAL A 41 -8.96 5.96 -9.20
C VAL A 41 -9.86 4.76 -8.96
N ASN A 42 -9.39 3.56 -9.33
CA ASN A 42 -10.16 2.33 -9.14
C ASN A 42 -10.25 1.95 -7.66
N LEU A 43 -9.19 2.18 -6.88
CA LEU A 43 -9.19 1.98 -5.45
C LEU A 43 -10.22 2.88 -4.75
N ASN A 44 -10.32 4.16 -5.15
CA ASN A 44 -11.35 5.05 -4.62
C ASN A 44 -12.75 4.54 -4.90
N ILE A 45 -13.02 4.14 -6.14
CA ILE A 45 -14.31 3.57 -6.52
C ILE A 45 -14.62 2.32 -5.67
N LEU A 46 -13.62 1.45 -5.48
CA LEU A 46 -13.78 0.24 -4.66
C LEU A 46 -14.13 0.59 -3.20
N LEU A 47 -13.39 1.52 -2.58
CA LEU A 47 -13.63 1.95 -1.21
C LEU A 47 -15.00 2.66 -1.06
N GLU A 48 -15.39 3.50 -2.02
CA GLU A 48 -16.70 4.15 -2.04
C GLU A 48 -17.84 3.13 -2.17
N LEU A 49 -17.70 2.13 -3.03
CA LEU A 49 -18.68 1.04 -3.18
C LEU A 49 -18.78 0.19 -1.90
N TRP A 50 -17.65 -0.07 -1.24
CA TRP A 50 -17.61 -0.75 0.05
C TRP A 50 -18.24 0.07 1.18
N ALA A 51 -17.95 1.37 1.24
CA ALA A 51 -18.57 2.28 2.20
C ALA A 51 -20.09 2.39 1.97
N ALA A 52 -20.53 2.46 0.72
CA ALA A 52 -21.95 2.48 0.37
C ALA A 52 -22.65 1.16 0.71
N SER A 53 -22.00 0.02 0.47
CA SER A 53 -22.57 -1.29 0.83
C SER A 53 -22.64 -1.47 2.35
N THR A 54 -21.60 -1.10 3.08
CA THR A 54 -21.61 -1.14 4.55
C THR A 54 -22.62 -0.16 5.13
N ALA A 55 -22.76 1.05 4.59
CA ALA A 55 -23.83 1.98 5.00
C ALA A 55 -25.23 1.42 4.69
N SER A 56 -25.43 0.80 3.52
CA SER A 56 -26.70 0.17 3.15
C SER A 56 -27.03 -1.05 4.01
N ILE A 57 -26.03 -1.83 4.44
CA ILE A 57 -26.22 -3.02 5.27
C ILE A 57 -26.33 -2.62 6.76
N CYS A 58 -25.60 -1.61 7.23
CA CYS A 58 -25.73 -1.03 8.58
C CYS A 58 -27.05 -0.26 8.75
N SER A 59 -27.62 0.29 7.68
CA SER A 59 -29.00 0.79 7.70
C SER A 59 -30.03 -0.32 7.92
N LEU A 60 -29.67 -1.59 7.69
CA LEU A 60 -30.53 -2.76 7.90
C LEU A 60 -30.20 -3.52 9.19
N VAL A 61 -29.01 -3.32 9.76
CA VAL A 61 -28.51 -4.01 10.95
C VAL A 61 -27.91 -2.96 11.87
N GLU A 62 -28.47 -2.77 13.07
CA GLU A 62 -28.07 -1.80 14.11
C GLU A 62 -26.61 -1.92 14.63
N ALA A 63 -25.69 -2.53 13.88
CA ALA A 63 -24.28 -2.66 14.22
C ALA A 63 -23.47 -1.71 13.34
N GLY A 64 -22.94 -0.63 13.93
CA GLY A 64 -22.12 0.40 13.29
C GLY A 64 -20.79 -0.13 12.74
N GLY A 65 -20.83 -0.80 11.60
CA GLY A 65 -19.67 -1.12 10.79
C GLY A 65 -19.21 0.13 10.04
N TYR A 66 -18.10 0.73 10.48
CA TYR A 66 -17.43 1.80 9.75
C TYR A 66 -16.54 1.20 8.65
N PRO A 67 -16.41 1.87 7.50
CA PRO A 67 -15.47 1.45 6.46
C PRO A 67 -14.03 1.46 7.02
N ILE A 68 -13.22 0.47 6.64
CA ILE A 68 -11.84 0.29 7.12
C ILE A 68 -10.98 1.53 6.79
N PHE A 69 -11.21 2.17 5.64
CA PHE A 69 -10.68 3.49 5.29
C PHE A 69 -11.80 4.38 4.75
N GLY A 70 -11.84 5.65 5.16
CA GLY A 70 -12.79 6.64 4.65
C GLY A 70 -12.40 7.23 3.30
N SER A 71 -11.13 7.13 2.89
CA SER A 71 -10.65 7.55 1.57
C SER A 71 -9.26 6.99 1.22
N TYR A 72 -8.87 7.05 -0.06
CA TYR A 72 -7.49 6.76 -0.47
C TYR A 72 -6.43 7.66 0.20
N LYS A 73 -6.80 8.89 0.58
CA LYS A 73 -5.86 9.82 1.24
C LYS A 73 -5.49 9.32 2.63
N GLU A 74 -6.47 8.80 3.38
CA GLU A 74 -6.23 8.19 4.68
C GLU A 74 -5.36 6.94 4.54
N MET A 75 -5.63 6.09 3.55
CA MET A 75 -4.81 4.91 3.26
C MET A 75 -3.35 5.28 2.92
N TYR A 76 -3.13 6.24 2.01
CA TYR A 76 -1.78 6.66 1.64
C TYR A 76 -1.04 7.37 2.77
N GLN A 77 -1.72 8.17 3.59
CA GLN A 77 -1.13 8.74 4.80
C GLN A 77 -0.69 7.65 5.77
N MET A 78 -1.49 6.59 5.94
CA MET A 78 -1.14 5.48 6.83
C MET A 78 0.03 4.64 6.30
N ILE A 79 0.07 4.36 4.99
CA ILE A 79 1.21 3.71 4.32
C ILE A 79 2.49 4.55 4.51
N ASN A 80 2.42 5.85 4.26
CA ASN A 80 3.57 6.76 4.42
C ASN A 80 4.01 6.92 5.88
N ASN A 81 3.10 6.76 6.84
CA ASN A 81 3.40 6.79 8.27
C ASN A 81 3.85 5.42 8.83
N THR A 82 3.90 4.36 8.00
CA THR A 82 4.36 3.04 8.40
C THR A 82 5.87 3.06 8.59
N CYS A 83 6.31 3.20 9.85
CA CYS A 83 7.72 3.13 10.23
C CYS A 83 8.22 1.67 10.22
N ILE A 84 8.39 1.08 9.03
CA ILE A 84 9.27 -0.07 8.84
C ILE A 84 10.46 0.41 8.01
N GLY A 85 11.51 0.85 8.71
CA GLY A 85 12.75 1.31 8.09
C GLY A 85 12.66 2.76 7.62
N ASN A 86 13.67 3.54 7.96
CA ASN A 86 13.81 4.95 7.58
C ASN A 86 14.18 5.09 6.09
N ILE A 87 13.42 4.46 5.19
CA ILE A 87 13.67 4.42 3.76
C ILE A 87 12.65 5.34 3.11
N LYS A 88 13.15 6.41 2.47
CA LYS A 88 12.31 7.25 1.63
C LYS A 88 11.95 6.41 0.41
N TRP A 89 10.67 6.41 0.04
CA TRP A 89 10.20 5.91 -1.25
C TRP A 89 11.05 6.53 -2.36
N GLU A 90 11.95 5.73 -2.91
CA GLU A 90 12.84 6.12 -3.98
C GLU A 90 12.53 5.23 -5.19
N SER A 91 12.56 5.83 -6.37
CA SER A 91 12.46 5.09 -7.62
C SER A 91 13.70 5.29 -8.46
N PHE A 92 13.97 4.30 -9.27
CA PHE A 92 14.92 4.40 -10.36
C PHE A 92 14.32 3.81 -11.61
N THR A 93 14.60 4.46 -12.72
CA THR A 93 14.13 4.04 -14.02
C THR A 93 15.10 2.99 -14.58
N VAL A 94 14.55 1.85 -14.99
CA VAL A 94 15.29 0.79 -15.68
C VAL A 94 14.84 0.72 -17.14
N ARG A 95 15.79 0.42 -18.02
CA ARG A 95 15.51 0.06 -19.41
C ARG A 95 16.23 -1.23 -19.73
N TYR A 96 15.72 -1.98 -20.70
CA TYR A 96 16.44 -3.15 -21.22
C TYR A 96 17.75 -2.70 -21.91
N THR A 97 18.87 -3.29 -21.52
CA THR A 97 20.21 -2.98 -22.09
C THR A 97 20.85 -4.15 -22.83
N GLY A 98 20.08 -5.21 -23.11
CA GLY A 98 20.56 -6.36 -23.87
C GLY A 98 20.51 -6.11 -25.38
N ASP A 99 21.02 -7.08 -26.16
CA ASP A 99 21.02 -7.00 -27.62
C ASP A 99 19.58 -6.95 -28.17
N VAL A 100 19.25 -5.87 -28.87
CA VAL A 100 17.97 -5.70 -29.54
C VAL A 100 17.94 -6.63 -30.75
N VAL A 101 17.11 -7.68 -30.68
CA VAL A 101 16.85 -8.59 -31.79
C VAL A 101 16.07 -7.86 -32.90
N ALA A 102 16.13 -8.36 -34.13
CA ALA A 102 15.54 -7.70 -35.32
C ALA A 102 14.02 -7.43 -35.24
N ASP A 103 13.30 -8.11 -34.34
CA ASP A 103 11.89 -7.89 -34.00
C ASP A 103 11.74 -7.80 -32.47
N PRO A 104 12.04 -6.64 -31.86
CA PRO A 104 12.02 -6.52 -30.41
C PRO A 104 10.58 -6.43 -29.91
N ALA A 105 10.30 -7.15 -28.83
CA ALA A 105 9.03 -7.01 -28.14
C ALA A 105 8.88 -5.58 -27.59
N PRO A 106 7.66 -4.99 -27.56
CA PRO A 106 7.46 -3.59 -27.18
C PRO A 106 8.13 -3.20 -25.85
N TRP A 107 8.11 -4.11 -24.88
CA TRP A 107 8.71 -3.89 -23.56
C TRP A 107 10.23 -3.67 -23.56
N MET A 108 10.95 -4.09 -24.60
CA MET A 108 12.41 -3.92 -24.69
C MET A 108 12.83 -2.48 -24.98
N ASN A 109 11.91 -1.65 -25.49
CA ASN A 109 12.17 -0.24 -25.78
C ASN A 109 11.58 0.72 -24.75
N ASP A 110 10.81 0.19 -23.80
CA ASP A 110 10.14 0.98 -22.77
C ASP A 110 11.05 1.18 -21.54
N GLU A 111 10.77 2.26 -20.82
CA GLU A 111 11.36 2.56 -19.52
C GLU A 111 10.36 2.19 -18.42
N TYR A 112 10.85 1.56 -17.36
CA TYR A 112 10.04 1.13 -16.22
C TYR A 112 10.59 1.73 -14.93
N ASP A 113 9.72 2.33 -14.13
CA ASP A 113 10.08 2.79 -12.80
C ASP A 113 9.96 1.65 -11.80
N VAL A 114 11.08 1.33 -11.14
CA VAL A 114 11.13 0.37 -10.04
C VAL A 114 11.14 1.15 -8.73
N TRP A 115 10.15 0.87 -7.87
CA TRP A 115 9.94 1.51 -6.57
C TRP A 115 10.40 0.57 -5.45
N PHE A 116 11.14 1.09 -4.46
CA PHE A 116 11.60 0.32 -3.29
C PHE A 116 11.67 1.17 -2.01
#